data_AF-A0A1Y1JH69-F1
#
_entry.id   AF-A0A1Y1JH69-F1
#
_cell.length_a   1.000
_cell.length_b   1.000
_cell.length_c   1.000
_cell.angle_alpha   90.00
_cell.angle_beta   90.00
_cell.angle_gamma   90.00
#
_symmetry.space_group_name_H-M   'P 1'
#
loop_
_entity.id
_entity.type
_entity.pdbx_description
1 polymer ?
#
loop_
_entity_poly.entity_id
_entity_poly.type
_entity_poly.pdbx_seq_one_letter_code
_entity_poly.pdbx_strand_id
1 'polypeptide(L)'
;METEIIARETEDEERVFELFNNNDKCENEKKTDKKLYELNPLHDLVNALPYIDSYDKELEKNAKSMVEEEMMLMNKQNEIKNYLENFDVPPSVYLKKEDSVIPNELKRCEQNDKMEKLNLNYYNIENETLNESKNVEEWAKTLKKYELVLENLHNALINMELMNKYKEVMWSEHMKIFTHIDINLQNSIKTLKEQIDNINKQRKLHQLSYVNELSTLQNERNEYKRKNAIVLNEIKRLLSENMLMQYKRNLI
;
A
#
# COMPACT_ATOMS: atom_id res chain seq x y z
N MET A 1 4.31 -37.65 26.12
CA MET A 1 3.22 -36.93 25.43
C MET A 1 3.40 -35.42 25.53
N GLU A 2 3.38 -34.78 26.70
CA GLU A 2 3.59 -33.32 26.80
C GLU A 2 4.98 -32.88 26.30
N THR A 3 6.02 -33.66 26.56
CA THR A 3 7.39 -33.39 26.09
C THR A 3 7.57 -33.55 24.58
N GLU A 4 6.73 -34.36 23.92
CA GLU A 4 6.78 -34.57 22.46
C GLU A 4 5.95 -33.51 21.72
N ILE A 5 4.95 -32.94 22.38
CA ILE A 5 4.14 -31.83 21.84
C ILE A 5 4.96 -30.55 21.87
N ILE A 6 5.63 -30.26 22.99
CA ILE A 6 6.52 -29.09 23.12
C ILE A 6 7.67 -29.16 22.12
N ALA A 7 8.27 -30.34 21.90
CA ALA A 7 9.33 -30.52 20.91
C ALA A 7 8.87 -30.27 19.47
N ARG A 8 7.62 -30.65 19.13
CA ARG A 8 7.03 -30.37 17.80
C ARG A 8 6.69 -28.90 17.62
N GLU A 9 6.18 -28.24 18.65
CA GLU A 9 5.91 -26.80 18.62
C GLU A 9 7.19 -25.99 18.44
N THR A 10 8.29 -26.37 19.09
CA THR A 10 9.60 -25.73 18.90
C THR A 10 10.19 -25.97 17.50
N GLU A 11 10.03 -27.18 16.93
CA GLU A 11 10.47 -27.48 15.56
C GLU A 11 9.65 -26.75 14.50
N ASP A 12 8.35 -26.52 14.74
CA ASP A 12 7.47 -25.78 13.86
C ASP A 12 7.75 -24.26 13.95
N GLU A 13 8.08 -23.73 15.14
CA GLU A 13 8.54 -22.35 15.31
C GLU A 13 9.90 -22.09 14.63
N GLU A 14 10.85 -23.02 14.75
CA GLU A 14 12.14 -22.95 14.05
C GLU A 14 11.97 -23.02 12.52
N ARG A 15 11.08 -23.87 12.00
CA ARG A 15 10.76 -23.93 10.56
C ARG A 15 10.08 -22.67 10.05
N VAL A 16 9.19 -22.06 10.84
CA VAL A 16 8.57 -20.77 10.50
C VAL A 16 9.64 -19.67 10.49
N PHE A 17 10.56 -19.66 11.46
CA PHE A 17 11.67 -18.72 11.51
C PHE A 17 12.66 -18.88 10.33
N GLU A 18 12.94 -20.12 9.90
CA GLU A 18 13.73 -20.40 8.71
C GLU A 18 13.01 -19.98 7.41
N LEU A 19 11.68 -20.13 7.32
CA LEU A 19 10.90 -19.64 6.17
C LEU A 19 10.87 -18.10 6.10
N PHE A 20 10.86 -17.41 7.24
CA PHE A 20 11.00 -15.94 7.27
C PHE A 20 12.41 -15.49 6.87
N ASN A 21 13.47 -16.16 7.35
CA ASN A 21 14.86 -15.83 6.98
C ASN A 21 15.23 -16.23 5.54
N ASN A 22 14.56 -17.22 4.96
CA ASN A 22 14.79 -17.63 3.57
C ASN A 22 14.12 -16.68 2.56
N ASN A 23 13.06 -15.95 2.97
CA ASN A 23 12.51 -14.86 2.17
C ASN A 23 13.45 -13.64 2.09
N ASP A 24 14.35 -13.46 3.06
CA ASP A 24 15.41 -12.44 3.04
C ASP A 24 16.65 -12.87 2.23
N LYS A 25 16.68 -14.10 1.70
CA LYS A 25 17.74 -14.61 0.81
C LYS A 25 17.32 -14.65 -0.66
N CYS A 26 16.41 -13.77 -1.07
CA CYS A 26 16.31 -13.39 -2.48
C CYS A 26 17.56 -12.60 -2.88
N GLU A 27 18.52 -13.33 -3.43
CA GLU A 27 19.49 -12.85 -4.42
C GLU A 27 20.42 -11.72 -3.97
N ASN A 28 21.54 -12.15 -3.40
CA ASN A 28 22.82 -11.48 -3.55
C ASN A 28 23.21 -11.42 -5.05
N GLU A 29 22.53 -10.58 -5.82
CA GLU A 29 23.05 -10.08 -7.09
C GLU A 29 23.10 -8.57 -7.02
N LYS A 30 24.22 -8.03 -7.49
CA LYS A 30 24.57 -6.61 -7.50
C LYS A 30 23.52 -5.80 -8.26
N LYS A 31 22.39 -5.47 -7.62
CA LYS A 31 21.52 -4.39 -8.07
C LYS A 31 22.24 -3.10 -7.75
N THR A 32 22.99 -2.61 -8.74
CA THR A 32 23.25 -1.17 -8.87
C THR A 32 21.96 -0.45 -8.49
N ASP A 33 22.04 0.52 -7.57
CA ASP A 33 20.95 1.39 -7.08
C ASP A 33 20.31 2.21 -8.22
N LYS A 34 19.78 1.53 -9.24
CA LYS A 34 19.03 2.12 -10.31
C LYS A 34 17.69 2.49 -9.73
N LYS A 35 17.36 3.77 -9.81
CA LYS A 35 16.09 4.27 -9.28
C LYS A 35 14.96 3.59 -10.04
N LEU A 36 13.83 3.30 -9.38
CA LEU A 36 12.74 2.52 -9.99
C LEU A 36 12.24 3.08 -11.32
N TYR A 37 12.31 4.40 -11.53
CA TYR A 37 11.91 5.02 -12.78
C TYR A 37 12.85 4.72 -13.95
N GLU A 38 14.13 4.41 -13.68
CA GLU A 38 15.14 4.07 -14.70
C GLU A 38 14.88 2.68 -15.31
N LEU A 39 14.03 1.87 -14.67
CA LEU A 39 13.59 0.56 -15.17
C LEU A 39 12.51 0.68 -16.26
N ASN A 40 11.87 1.85 -16.39
CA ASN A 40 10.88 2.07 -17.43
C ASN A 40 11.58 2.40 -18.75
N PRO A 41 11.26 1.71 -19.88
CA PRO A 41 11.72 2.16 -21.18
C PRO A 41 11.31 3.61 -21.43
N LEU A 42 12.23 4.41 -22.00
CA LEU A 42 12.04 5.83 -22.33
C LEU A 42 11.93 6.80 -21.13
N HIS A 43 12.42 6.44 -19.95
CA HIS A 43 12.39 7.33 -18.78
C HIS A 43 13.08 8.69 -19.04
N ASP A 44 14.15 8.71 -19.84
CA ASP A 44 14.88 9.93 -20.21
C ASP A 44 14.03 10.95 -21.00
N LEU A 45 12.96 10.49 -21.65
CA LEU A 45 12.08 11.34 -22.45
C LEU A 45 10.99 12.02 -21.60
N VAL A 46 10.81 11.57 -20.35
CA VAL A 46 9.75 12.05 -19.46
C VAL A 46 10.29 13.17 -18.60
N ASN A 47 9.95 14.41 -18.95
CA ASN A 47 10.21 15.58 -18.12
C ASN A 47 8.92 16.38 -17.90
N ALA A 48 8.53 16.55 -16.64
CA ALA A 48 7.42 17.39 -16.22
C ALA A 48 7.87 18.22 -15.01
N LEU A 49 7.41 19.48 -14.93
CA LEU A 49 7.89 20.45 -13.94
C LEU A 49 6.78 20.91 -12.96
N PRO A 50 6.31 20.06 -12.03
CA PRO A 50 5.18 20.36 -11.14
C PRO A 50 5.25 21.65 -10.31
N TYR A 51 6.45 22.12 -9.92
CA TYR A 51 6.56 23.33 -9.10
C TYR A 51 6.52 24.63 -9.92
N ILE A 52 6.58 24.52 -11.25
CA ILE A 52 6.68 25.64 -12.19
C ILE A 52 5.43 25.72 -13.05
N ASP A 53 4.99 24.56 -13.56
CA ASP A 53 3.82 24.46 -14.42
C ASP A 53 2.57 24.83 -13.62
N SER A 54 1.80 25.79 -14.14
CA SER A 54 0.56 26.21 -13.51
C SER A 54 -0.51 25.14 -13.72
N TYR A 55 -1.06 24.63 -12.62
CA TYR A 55 -2.10 23.62 -12.67
C TYR A 55 -3.47 24.25 -12.86
N ASP A 56 -4.04 24.07 -14.05
CA ASP A 56 -5.45 24.41 -14.31
C ASP A 56 -6.32 23.15 -14.30
N LYS A 57 -7.46 23.21 -13.61
CA LYS A 57 -8.41 22.10 -13.52
C LYS A 57 -9.01 21.76 -14.89
N GLU A 58 -9.10 22.74 -15.78
CA GLU A 58 -9.57 22.51 -17.16
C GLU A 58 -8.56 21.69 -17.97
N LEU A 59 -7.26 21.97 -17.81
CA LEU A 59 -6.18 21.20 -18.45
C LEU A 59 -6.13 19.76 -17.93
N GLU A 60 -6.33 19.55 -16.63
CA GLU A 60 -6.43 18.19 -16.06
C GLU A 60 -7.58 17.41 -16.70
N LYS A 61 -8.77 18.03 -16.80
CA LYS A 61 -9.94 17.36 -17.37
C LYS A 61 -9.72 17.01 -18.84
N ASN A 62 -9.13 17.92 -19.61
CA ASN A 62 -8.79 17.66 -21.01
C ASN A 62 -7.75 16.54 -21.14
N ALA A 63 -6.70 16.55 -20.32
CA ALA A 63 -5.70 15.50 -20.29
C ALA A 63 -6.31 14.13 -19.97
N LYS A 64 -7.22 14.06 -18.99
CA LYS A 64 -7.94 12.82 -18.66
C LYS A 64 -8.80 12.32 -19.82
N SER A 65 -9.52 13.22 -20.51
CA SER A 65 -10.30 12.86 -21.70
C SER A 65 -9.43 12.24 -22.80
N MET A 66 -8.28 12.87 -23.09
CA MET A 66 -7.33 12.34 -24.08
C MET A 66 -6.74 10.98 -23.66
N VAL A 67 -6.43 10.79 -22.38
CA VAL A 67 -5.96 9.49 -21.86
C VAL A 67 -7.04 8.42 -21.99
N GLU A 68 -8.30 8.75 -21.72
CA GLU A 68 -9.42 7.83 -21.87
C GLU A 68 -9.64 7.43 -23.35
N GLU A 69 -9.52 8.39 -24.28
CA GLU A 69 -9.59 8.14 -25.72
C GLU A 69 -8.49 7.18 -26.18
N GLU A 70 -7.23 7.42 -25.78
CA GLU A 70 -6.11 6.53 -26.07
C GLU A 70 -6.31 5.14 -25.45
N MET A 71 -6.81 5.07 -24.22
CA MET A 71 -7.13 3.80 -23.57
C MET A 71 -8.21 3.01 -24.33
N MET A 72 -9.22 3.70 -24.88
CA MET A 72 -10.22 3.06 -25.75
C MET A 72 -9.62 2.56 -27.06
N LEU A 73 -8.68 3.30 -27.65
CA LEU A 73 -7.98 2.88 -28.87
C LEU A 73 -7.09 1.65 -28.60
N MET A 74 -6.32 1.66 -27.52
CA MET A 74 -5.48 0.52 -27.12
C MET A 74 -6.31 -0.75 -26.86
N ASN A 75 -7.47 -0.60 -26.23
CA ASN A 75 -8.40 -1.72 -26.02
C ASN A 75 -8.95 -2.27 -27.34
N LYS A 76 -9.29 -1.39 -28.30
CA LYS A 76 -9.73 -1.81 -29.65
C LYS A 76 -8.61 -2.50 -30.44
N GLN A 77 -7.37 -2.07 -30.24
CA GLN A 77 -6.19 -2.61 -30.93
C GLN A 77 -5.60 -3.85 -30.23
N ASN A 78 -6.14 -4.26 -29.07
CA ASN A 78 -5.63 -5.36 -28.24
C ASN A 78 -4.13 -5.19 -27.85
N GLU A 79 -3.65 -3.95 -27.76
CA GLU A 79 -2.26 -3.63 -27.35
C GLU A 79 -2.16 -3.36 -25.85
N ILE A 80 -3.09 -3.90 -25.04
CA ILE A 80 -3.08 -3.71 -23.59
C ILE A 80 -1.98 -4.56 -22.98
N LYS A 81 -0.91 -3.91 -22.52
CA LYS A 81 0.13 -4.56 -21.71
C LYS A 81 -0.47 -4.98 -20.37
N ASN A 82 -0.36 -6.25 -20.02
CA ASN A 82 -0.78 -6.74 -18.72
C ASN A 82 0.31 -6.44 -17.67
N TYR A 83 0.19 -5.30 -17.01
CA TYR A 83 1.13 -4.90 -15.95
C TYR A 83 1.08 -5.84 -14.73
N LEU A 84 0.04 -6.66 -14.58
CA LEU A 84 -0.12 -7.62 -13.49
C LEU A 84 0.52 -8.98 -13.77
N GLU A 85 0.96 -9.25 -15.00
CA GLU A 85 1.61 -10.54 -15.35
C GLU A 85 2.92 -10.74 -14.59
N ASN A 86 3.65 -9.65 -14.31
CA ASN A 86 4.92 -9.71 -13.58
C ASN A 86 4.77 -9.66 -12.05
N PHE A 87 3.54 -9.47 -11.54
CA PHE A 87 3.29 -9.42 -10.11
C PHE A 87 2.54 -10.67 -9.68
N ASP A 88 3.27 -11.58 -9.04
CA ASP A 88 2.66 -12.73 -8.39
C ASP A 88 1.61 -12.26 -7.37
N VAL A 89 0.44 -12.90 -7.39
CA VAL A 89 -0.60 -12.65 -6.39
C VAL A 89 0.00 -12.94 -5.02
N PRO A 90 -0.08 -12.01 -4.04
CA PRO A 90 0.47 -12.23 -2.72
C PRO A 90 -0.04 -13.55 -2.15
N PRO A 91 0.83 -14.45 -1.67
CA PRO A 91 0.41 -15.71 -1.09
C PRO A 91 -0.38 -15.41 0.19
N SER A 92 -1.72 -15.40 0.09
CA SER A 92 -2.55 -15.36 1.28
C SER A 92 -2.39 -16.68 2.00
N VAL A 93 -1.81 -16.63 3.20
CA VAL A 93 -1.61 -17.78 4.11
C VAL A 93 -2.90 -18.57 4.30
N TYR A 94 -4.04 -17.88 4.23
CA TYR A 94 -5.36 -18.45 4.43
C TYR A 94 -6.04 -19.03 3.18
N LEU A 95 -5.51 -18.76 1.97
CA LEU A 95 -6.08 -19.30 0.73
C LEU A 95 -5.39 -20.59 0.26
N LYS A 96 -4.12 -20.80 0.64
CA LYS A 96 -3.30 -21.91 0.12
C LYS A 96 -3.31 -23.17 0.99
N LYS A 97 -3.77 -23.10 2.24
CA LYS A 97 -3.80 -24.26 3.14
C LYS A 97 -5.14 -24.97 2.99
N GLU A 98 -5.14 -26.24 2.60
CA GLU A 98 -6.37 -27.05 2.49
C GLU A 98 -7.14 -27.15 3.83
N ASP A 99 -6.41 -27.06 4.95
CA ASP A 99 -6.96 -27.01 6.32
C ASP A 99 -7.31 -25.59 6.80
N SER A 100 -7.33 -24.60 5.90
CA SER A 100 -7.68 -23.23 6.28
C SER A 100 -9.14 -23.13 6.68
N VAL A 101 -9.42 -22.29 7.68
CA VAL A 101 -10.76 -21.96 8.13
C VAL A 101 -11.59 -21.39 6.97
N ILE A 102 -10.97 -20.67 6.02
CA ILE A 102 -11.68 -19.98 4.94
C ILE A 102 -12.44 -20.91 4.00
N PRO A 103 -11.82 -21.94 3.37
CA PRO A 103 -12.55 -22.92 2.57
C PRO A 103 -13.71 -23.60 3.31
N ASN A 104 -13.55 -23.90 4.60
CA ASN A 104 -14.58 -24.54 5.40
C ASN A 104 -15.76 -23.59 5.69
N GLU A 105 -15.45 -22.34 6.01
CA GLU A 105 -16.43 -21.26 6.17
C GLU A 105 -17.19 -20.97 4.87
N LEU A 106 -16.49 -21.00 3.73
CA LEU A 106 -17.09 -20.81 2.41
C LEU A 106 -18.10 -21.92 2.11
N LYS A 107 -17.72 -23.19 2.33
CA LYS A 107 -18.61 -24.35 2.19
C LYS A 107 -19.83 -24.25 3.12
N ARG A 108 -19.65 -23.82 4.37
CA ARG A 108 -20.77 -23.62 5.31
C ARG A 108 -21.72 -22.50 4.84
N CYS A 109 -21.17 -21.42 4.28
CA CYS A 109 -21.98 -20.33 3.71
C CYS A 109 -22.75 -20.79 2.47
N GLU A 110 -22.15 -21.60 1.60
CA GLU A 110 -22.83 -22.24 0.46
C GLU A 110 -23.99 -23.13 0.92
N GLN A 111 -23.83 -23.81 2.05
CA GLN A 111 -24.85 -24.65 2.68
C GLN A 111 -25.94 -23.85 3.43
N ASN A 112 -25.82 -22.52 3.53
CA ASN A 112 -26.68 -21.64 4.34
C ASN A 112 -26.77 -22.04 5.83
N ASP A 113 -25.78 -22.77 6.34
CA ASP A 113 -25.75 -23.18 7.73
C ASP A 113 -25.30 -22.02 8.62
N LYS A 114 -26.19 -21.62 9.54
CA LYS A 114 -25.91 -20.56 10.50
C LYS A 114 -24.84 -21.03 11.49
N MET A 115 -23.81 -20.21 11.69
CA MET A 115 -22.75 -20.49 12.66
C MET A 115 -23.33 -20.81 14.04
N GLU A 116 -22.88 -21.92 14.64
CA GLU A 116 -23.22 -22.27 16.02
C GLU A 116 -22.68 -21.19 16.97
N LYS A 117 -23.54 -20.69 17.85
CA LYS A 117 -23.12 -19.77 18.90
C LYS A 117 -22.32 -20.54 19.95
N LEU A 118 -21.28 -19.91 20.49
CA LEU A 118 -20.54 -20.45 21.62
C LEU A 118 -21.50 -20.76 22.79
N ASN A 119 -21.57 -22.02 23.20
CA ASN A 119 -22.44 -22.49 24.28
C ASN A 119 -21.82 -22.20 25.65
N LEU A 120 -22.12 -21.03 26.22
CA LEU A 120 -21.70 -20.64 27.57
C LEU A 120 -22.60 -21.21 28.69
N ASN A 121 -23.73 -21.83 28.32
CA ASN A 121 -24.72 -22.39 29.25
C ASN A 121 -24.14 -23.49 30.15
N TYR A 122 -23.02 -24.10 29.75
CA TYR A 122 -22.34 -25.13 30.52
C TYR A 122 -21.63 -24.60 31.78
N TYR A 123 -21.38 -23.28 31.87
CA TYR A 123 -20.78 -22.66 33.06
C TYR A 123 -21.81 -21.91 33.92
N ASN A 124 -23.02 -21.69 33.41
CA ASN A 124 -24.07 -21.02 34.17
C ASN A 124 -24.81 -22.02 35.05
N ILE A 125 -24.64 -21.86 36.37
CA ILE A 125 -25.21 -22.73 37.40
C ILE A 125 -26.50 -22.15 37.99
N GLU A 126 -26.65 -20.82 38.01
CA GLU A 126 -27.71 -20.12 38.75
C GLU A 126 -29.14 -20.48 38.30
N ASN A 127 -29.29 -21.05 37.10
CA ASN A 127 -30.58 -21.37 36.48
C ASN A 127 -30.97 -22.86 36.55
N GLU A 128 -30.16 -23.73 37.15
CA GLU A 128 -30.52 -25.15 37.26
C GLU A 128 -31.43 -25.40 38.46
N THR A 129 -32.75 -25.31 38.26
CA THR A 129 -33.73 -25.83 39.23
C THR A 129 -33.56 -27.34 39.34
N LEU A 130 -33.15 -27.81 40.52
CA LEU A 130 -33.10 -29.23 40.87
C LEU A 130 -34.52 -29.78 40.94
N ASN A 131 -35.06 -30.26 39.82
CA ASN A 131 -36.32 -30.99 39.81
C ASN A 131 -36.12 -32.34 40.51
N GLU A 132 -36.95 -32.62 41.52
CA GLU A 132 -36.92 -33.86 42.31
C GLU A 132 -37.18 -35.14 41.47
N SER A 133 -37.60 -34.98 40.20
CA SER A 133 -37.97 -36.06 39.27
C SER A 133 -36.85 -36.56 38.35
N LYS A 134 -35.59 -36.10 38.52
CA LYS A 134 -34.48 -36.47 37.62
C LYS A 134 -33.98 -37.91 37.83
N ASN A 135 -33.65 -38.60 36.74
CA ASN A 135 -33.06 -39.95 36.73
C ASN A 135 -31.61 -39.93 37.29
N VAL A 136 -31.14 -41.02 37.91
CA VAL A 136 -29.82 -41.13 38.56
C VAL A 136 -28.66 -40.69 37.64
N GLU A 137 -28.77 -40.96 36.34
CA GLU A 137 -27.76 -40.56 35.35
C GLU A 137 -27.70 -39.04 35.11
N GLU A 138 -28.82 -38.33 35.23
CA GLU A 138 -28.88 -36.87 35.12
C GLU A 138 -28.28 -36.20 36.35
N TRP A 139 -28.49 -36.78 37.54
CA TRP A 139 -27.83 -36.33 38.77
C TRP A 139 -26.31 -36.45 38.70
N ALA A 140 -25.80 -37.55 38.14
CA ALA A 140 -24.37 -37.74 37.93
C ALA A 140 -23.77 -36.71 36.94
N LYS A 141 -24.51 -36.38 35.87
CA LYS A 141 -24.10 -35.34 34.90
C LYS A 141 -24.10 -33.94 35.53
N THR A 142 -25.12 -33.61 36.33
CA THR A 142 -25.15 -32.34 37.07
C THR A 142 -24.00 -32.27 38.07
N LEU A 143 -23.74 -33.34 38.84
CA LEU A 143 -22.65 -33.35 39.82
C LEU A 143 -21.28 -33.06 39.17
N LYS A 144 -20.98 -33.70 38.04
CA LYS A 144 -19.76 -33.41 37.28
C LYS A 144 -19.68 -31.97 36.77
N LYS A 145 -20.82 -31.39 36.37
CA LYS A 145 -20.89 -29.97 35.96
C LYS A 145 -20.55 -29.06 37.15
N TYR A 146 -21.12 -29.30 38.32
CA TYR A 146 -20.82 -28.54 39.55
C TYR A 146 -19.36 -28.66 39.96
N GLU A 147 -18.78 -29.87 39.91
CA GLU A 147 -17.37 -30.12 40.20
C GLU A 147 -16.46 -29.32 39.26
N LEU A 148 -16.73 -29.36 37.96
CA LEU A 148 -15.94 -28.61 36.99
C LEU A 148 -16.03 -27.09 37.22
N VAL A 149 -17.21 -26.56 37.51
CA VAL A 149 -17.35 -25.12 37.76
C VAL A 149 -16.67 -24.73 39.07
N LEU A 150 -16.73 -25.57 40.10
CA LEU A 150 -16.02 -25.33 41.36
C LEU A 150 -14.51 -25.22 41.13
N GLU A 151 -13.92 -26.15 40.36
CA GLU A 151 -12.51 -26.12 39.99
C GLU A 151 -12.17 -24.85 39.18
N ASN A 152 -13.02 -24.46 38.23
CA ASN A 152 -12.82 -23.23 37.46
C ASN A 152 -12.93 -21.97 38.33
N LEU A 153 -13.84 -21.93 39.30
CA LEU A 153 -13.96 -20.83 40.24
C LEU A 153 -12.75 -20.77 41.18
N HIS A 154 -12.25 -21.91 41.62
CA HIS A 154 -11.02 -21.99 42.41
C HIS A 154 -9.82 -21.45 41.63
N ASN A 155 -9.65 -21.87 40.37
CA ASN A 155 -8.62 -21.34 39.49
C ASN A 155 -8.80 -19.83 39.23
N ALA A 156 -10.04 -19.36 39.02
CA ALA A 156 -10.34 -17.95 38.85
C ALA A 156 -9.97 -17.13 40.10
N LEU A 157 -10.22 -17.67 41.30
CA LEU A 157 -9.82 -17.04 42.56
C LEU A 157 -8.30 -16.89 42.65
N ILE A 158 -7.54 -17.96 42.37
CA ILE A 158 -6.07 -17.92 42.36
C ILE A 158 -5.58 -16.89 41.33
N ASN A 159 -6.15 -16.87 40.14
CA ASN A 159 -5.81 -15.90 39.09
C ASN A 159 -6.12 -14.46 39.54
N MET A 160 -7.23 -14.22 40.24
CA MET A 160 -7.56 -12.90 40.79
C MET A 160 -6.61 -12.48 41.92
N GLU A 161 -6.19 -13.41 42.78
CA GLU A 161 -5.20 -13.14 43.83
C GLU A 161 -3.85 -12.77 43.22
N LEU A 162 -3.39 -13.51 42.22
CA LEU A 162 -2.18 -13.21 41.46
C LEU A 162 -2.30 -11.84 40.76
N MET A 163 -3.41 -11.58 40.09
CA MET A 163 -3.67 -10.30 39.44
C MET A 163 -3.65 -9.16 40.46
N ASN A 164 -4.35 -9.28 41.59
CA ASN A 164 -4.38 -8.23 42.61
C ASN A 164 -2.99 -7.94 43.19
N LYS A 165 -2.13 -8.95 43.31
CA LYS A 165 -0.76 -8.79 43.80
C LYS A 165 0.16 -8.06 42.82
N TYR A 166 0.03 -8.32 41.51
CA TYR A 166 1.01 -7.83 40.51
C TYR A 166 0.47 -6.80 39.52
N LYS A 167 -0.86 -6.55 39.48
CA LYS A 167 -1.49 -5.70 38.45
C LYS A 167 -0.90 -4.30 38.39
N GLU A 168 -0.63 -3.66 39.53
CA GLU A 168 -0.19 -2.26 39.54
C GLU A 168 1.23 -2.11 38.97
N VAL A 169 2.13 -3.01 39.38
CA VAL A 169 3.52 -3.03 38.90
C VAL A 169 3.57 -3.36 37.42
N MET A 170 2.92 -4.46 37.00
CA MET A 170 2.90 -4.90 35.60
C MET A 170 2.23 -3.87 34.69
N TRP A 171 1.13 -3.25 35.13
CA TRP A 171 0.46 -2.21 34.34
C TRP A 171 1.31 -0.95 34.19
N SER A 172 2.01 -0.54 35.26
CA SER A 172 2.93 0.60 35.19
C SER A 172 4.08 0.33 34.22
N GLU A 173 4.67 -0.87 34.25
CA GLU A 173 5.74 -1.27 33.32
C GLU A 173 5.24 -1.35 31.88
N HIS A 174 4.08 -1.97 31.66
CA HIS A 174 3.44 -2.03 30.34
C HIS A 174 3.16 -0.62 29.80
N MET A 175 2.68 0.30 30.65
CA MET A 175 2.44 1.68 30.24
C MET A 175 3.74 2.39 29.85
N LYS A 176 4.85 2.17 30.57
CA LYS A 176 6.16 2.72 30.19
C LYS A 176 6.60 2.22 28.81
N ILE A 177 6.48 0.91 28.56
CA ILE A 177 6.79 0.32 27.25
C ILE A 177 5.91 0.95 26.16
N PHE A 178 4.61 1.07 26.42
CA PHE A 178 3.66 1.67 25.48
C PHE A 178 4.02 3.13 25.17
N THR A 179 4.36 3.94 26.18
CA THR A 179 4.80 5.33 25.96
C THR A 179 6.10 5.40 25.15
N HIS A 180 7.02 4.45 25.36
CA HIS A 180 8.26 4.40 24.58
C HIS A 180 7.99 4.06 23.11
N ILE A 181 7.09 3.10 22.85
CA ILE A 181 6.65 2.75 21.50
C ILE A 181 6.00 3.97 20.82
N ASP A 182 5.09 4.67 21.50
CA ASP A 182 4.44 5.86 20.97
C ASP A 182 5.45 6.95 20.60
N ILE A 183 6.41 7.25 21.49
CA ILE A 183 7.49 8.22 21.21
C ILE A 183 8.32 7.78 20.00
N ASN A 184 8.69 6.50 19.89
CA ASN A 184 9.46 5.99 18.76
C ASN A 184 8.69 6.10 17.43
N LEU A 185 7.38 5.82 17.44
CA LEU A 185 6.53 5.97 16.27
C LEU A 185 6.39 7.45 15.86
N GLN A 186 6.18 8.34 16.82
CA GLN A 186 6.11 9.78 16.57
C GLN A 186 7.43 10.33 16.00
N ASN A 187 8.57 9.88 16.55
CA ASN A 187 9.89 10.22 16.02
C ASN A 187 10.07 9.71 14.59
N SER A 188 9.65 8.48 14.29
CA SER A 188 9.71 7.91 12.94
C SER A 188 8.85 8.68 11.94
N ILE A 189 7.67 9.14 12.36
CA ILE A 189 6.80 10.00 11.54
C ILE A 189 7.49 11.35 11.29
N LYS A 190 8.12 11.94 12.31
CA LYS A 190 8.82 13.21 12.19
C LYS A 190 10.01 13.11 11.24
N THR A 191 10.85 12.09 11.38
CA THR A 191 12.00 11.88 10.49
C THR A 191 11.57 11.64 9.05
N LEU A 192 10.52 10.85 8.82
CA LEU A 192 9.94 10.66 7.47
C LEU A 192 9.43 11.97 6.87
N LYS A 193 8.74 12.81 7.66
CA LYS A 193 8.30 14.14 7.19
C LYS A 193 9.47 15.03 6.82
N GLU A 194 10.51 15.09 7.65
CA GLU A 194 11.73 15.85 7.36
C GLU A 194 12.43 15.35 6.08
N GLN A 195 12.47 14.04 5.86
CA GLN A 195 13.01 13.44 4.63
C GLN A 195 12.18 13.84 3.41
N ILE A 196 10.85 13.77 3.49
CA ILE A 196 9.93 14.19 2.43
C ILE A 196 10.14 15.68 2.10
N ASP A 197 10.21 16.54 3.12
CA ASP A 197 10.40 17.97 2.95
C ASP A 197 11.77 18.30 2.34
N ASN A 198 12.82 17.58 2.75
CA ASN A 198 14.14 17.74 2.15
C ASN A 198 14.14 17.35 0.66
N ILE A 199 13.52 16.22 0.29
CA ILE A 199 13.38 15.80 -1.11
C ILE A 199 12.58 16.84 -1.91
N ASN A 200 11.47 17.33 -1.35
CA ASN A 200 10.64 18.35 -2.00
C ASN A 200 11.40 19.66 -2.20
N LYS A 201 12.19 20.09 -1.21
CA LYS A 201 13.07 21.26 -1.32
C LYS A 201 14.12 21.08 -2.41
N GLN A 202 14.79 19.92 -2.45
CA GLN A 202 15.76 19.59 -3.48
C GLN A 202 15.13 19.63 -4.88
N ARG A 203 13.96 19.00 -5.06
CA ARG A 203 13.20 19.02 -6.32
C ARG A 203 12.83 20.44 -6.74
N LYS A 204 12.35 21.27 -5.81
CA LYS A 204 11.99 22.67 -6.09
C LYS A 204 13.20 23.49 -6.55
N LEU A 205 14.34 23.35 -5.87
CA LEU A 205 15.57 24.05 -6.25
C LEU A 205 16.08 23.61 -7.63
N HIS A 206 16.11 22.29 -7.87
CA HIS A 206 16.50 21.72 -9.17
C HIS A 206 15.60 22.25 -10.29
N GLN A 207 14.28 22.27 -10.09
CA GLN A 207 13.34 22.81 -11.06
C GLN A 207 13.58 24.31 -11.32
N LEU A 208 13.73 25.12 -10.25
CA LEU A 208 13.95 26.56 -10.38
C LEU A 208 15.23 26.90 -11.17
N SER A 209 16.30 26.10 -11.07
CA SER A 209 17.49 26.33 -11.88
C SER A 209 17.22 26.20 -13.39
N TYR A 210 16.40 25.23 -13.82
CA TYR A 210 16.08 25.06 -15.24
C TYR A 210 15.10 26.11 -15.76
N VAL A 211 14.27 26.72 -14.90
CA VAL A 211 13.36 27.81 -15.36
C VAL A 211 14.14 28.96 -15.96
N ASN A 212 15.23 29.35 -15.30
CA ASN A 212 16.04 30.47 -15.76
C ASN A 212 16.61 30.16 -17.15
N GLU A 213 17.16 28.95 -17.32
CA GLU A 213 17.69 28.48 -18.60
C GLU A 213 16.59 28.41 -19.68
N LEU A 214 15.44 27.80 -19.37
CA LEU A 214 14.31 27.68 -20.29
C LEU A 214 13.78 29.06 -20.71
N SER A 215 13.68 30.01 -19.78
CA SER A 215 13.26 31.38 -20.09
C SER A 215 14.26 32.08 -21.00
N THR A 216 15.57 31.88 -20.81
CA THR A 216 16.58 32.44 -21.72
C THR A 216 16.47 31.85 -23.12
N LEU A 217 16.37 30.53 -23.25
CA LEU A 217 16.20 29.83 -24.52
C LEU A 217 14.89 30.23 -25.23
N GLN A 218 13.81 30.42 -24.48
CA GLN A 218 12.54 30.87 -25.04
C GLN A 218 12.62 32.30 -25.58
N ASN A 219 13.32 33.19 -24.88
CA ASN A 219 13.57 34.56 -25.34
C ASN A 219 14.42 34.56 -26.62
N GLU A 220 15.51 33.79 -26.65
CA GLU A 220 16.34 33.63 -27.85
C GLU A 220 15.54 33.08 -29.03
N ARG A 221 14.74 32.03 -28.82
CA ARG A 221 13.86 31.47 -29.84
C ARG A 221 12.89 32.53 -30.39
N ASN A 222 12.29 33.33 -29.52
CA ASN A 222 11.36 34.39 -29.92
C ASN A 222 12.08 35.49 -30.72
N GLU A 223 13.31 35.85 -30.33
CA GLU A 223 14.14 36.76 -31.10
C GLU A 223 14.45 36.23 -32.50
N TYR A 224 14.90 34.97 -32.62
CA TYR A 224 15.17 34.37 -33.92
C TYR A 224 13.92 34.32 -34.80
N LYS A 225 12.76 33.96 -34.22
CA LYS A 225 11.48 33.98 -34.93
C LYS A 225 11.14 35.40 -35.43
N ARG A 226 11.36 36.42 -34.62
CA ARG A 226 11.15 37.83 -35.01
C ARG A 226 12.12 38.26 -36.11
N LYS A 227 13.42 37.97 -35.98
CA LYS A 227 14.45 38.28 -36.98
C LYS A 227 14.12 37.61 -38.32
N ASN A 228 13.76 36.33 -38.29
CA ASN A 228 13.35 35.58 -39.49
C ASN A 228 12.10 36.17 -40.13
N ALA A 229 11.09 36.57 -39.35
CA ALA A 229 9.89 37.21 -39.87
C ALA A 229 10.20 38.55 -40.57
N ILE A 230 11.10 39.37 -40.01
CA ILE A 230 11.54 40.62 -40.63
C ILE A 230 12.24 40.33 -41.96
N VAL A 231 13.20 39.40 -41.97
CA VAL A 231 13.94 39.02 -43.19
C VAL A 231 12.98 38.53 -44.28
N LEU A 232 12.02 37.66 -43.95
CA LEU A 232 11.03 37.18 -44.92
C LEU A 232 10.15 38.29 -45.49
N ASN A 233 9.76 39.28 -44.68
CA ASN A 233 8.99 40.42 -45.15
C ASN A 233 9.81 41.32 -46.09
N GLU A 234 11.08 41.56 -45.76
CA GLU A 234 12.00 42.33 -46.59
C GLU A 234 12.26 41.63 -47.94
N ILE A 235 12.48 40.31 -47.93
CA ILE A 235 12.61 39.52 -49.16
C ILE A 235 11.34 39.64 -50.02
N LYS A 236 10.15 39.55 -49.42
CA LYS A 236 8.88 39.74 -50.15
C LYS A 236 8.79 41.14 -50.78
N ARG A 237 9.18 42.19 -50.04
CA ARG A 237 9.21 43.56 -50.56
C ARG A 237 10.14 43.67 -51.77
N LEU A 238 11.38 43.23 -51.62
CA LEU A 238 12.38 43.27 -52.70
C LEU A 238 11.95 42.46 -53.94
N LEU A 239 11.29 41.32 -53.74
CA LEU A 239 10.80 40.50 -54.85
C LEU A 239 9.68 41.23 -55.61
N SER A 240 8.76 41.89 -54.91
CA SER A 240 7.72 42.71 -55.55
C SER A 240 8.30 43.91 -56.32
N GLU A 241 9.31 44.58 -55.76
CA GLU A 241 10.01 45.67 -56.43
C GLU A 241 10.74 45.17 -57.69
N ASN A 242 11.40 44.03 -57.62
CA ASN A 242 12.10 43.43 -58.76
C ASN A 242 11.12 43.04 -59.87
N MET A 243 9.97 42.44 -59.55
CA MET A 243 8.90 42.15 -60.52
C MET A 243 8.40 43.42 -61.22
N LEU A 244 8.21 44.50 -60.47
CA LEU A 244 7.78 45.79 -61.02
C LEU A 244 8.85 46.42 -61.93
N MET A 245 10.12 46.31 -61.55
CA MET A 245 11.26 46.75 -62.37
C MET A 245 11.40 45.94 -63.66
N GLN A 246 11.23 44.62 -63.61
CA GLN A 246 11.22 43.78 -64.82
C GLN A 246 10.07 44.14 -65.76
N TYR A 247 8.87 44.37 -65.21
CA TYR A 247 7.72 44.81 -66.00
C TYR A 247 7.99 46.16 -66.68
N LYS A 248 8.54 47.15 -65.95
CA LYS A 248 8.93 48.44 -66.52
C LYS A 248 10.00 48.32 -67.61
N ARG A 249 10.96 47.42 -67.44
CA ARG A 249 12.01 47.17 -68.44
C ARG A 249 11.47 46.55 -69.72
N ASN A 250 10.44 45.69 -69.63
CA ASN A 250 9.82 45.05 -70.80
C ASN A 250 8.82 45.95 -71.54
N LEU A 251 8.51 47.13 -71.00
CA LEU A 251 7.62 48.14 -71.59
C LEU A 251 8.37 49.24 -72.39
N ILE A 252 9.70 49.28 -72.28
CA ILE A 252 10.61 50.17 -73.03
C ILE A 252 11.20 49.36 -74.18
#